data_AF-A0A8T5INS5-F1
#
_entry.id   AF-A0A8T5INS5-F1
#
_cell.length_a   1.000
_cell.length_b   1.000
_cell.length_c   1.000
_cell.angle_alpha   90.00
_cell.angle_beta   90.00
_cell.angle_gamma   90.00
#
_symmetry.space_group_name_H-M   'P 1'
#
loop_
_entity.id
_entity.type
_entity.pdbx_description
1 polymer ?
#
loop_
_entity_poly.entity_id
_entity_poly.type
_entity_poly.pdbx_seq_one_letter_code
_entity_poly.pdbx_strand_id
1 'polypeptide(L)'
;MKRMNKKGQIWVETVIYTLIGLAVIGLVLAVALPKINEKKDEVAIDQAVEALGHIDDKIYEVQRATGNKRVVDLDIGKGYVLVDMVNNTIAWILDSSFEYSEKDMVVPLGRLNVTTTAGNPWKVELKLGYAMDIKYKGDDFGTHQLDVAPTPYKFSIENKGKEDGNIVIDLSES
;
A
#
# COMPACT_ATOMS: atom_id res chain seq x y z
N MET A 1 -7.47 -3.79 -70.49
CA MET A 1 -6.53 -3.77 -69.35
C MET A 1 -7.04 -2.75 -68.33
N LYS A 2 -7.63 -3.20 -67.21
CA LYS A 2 -8.32 -2.33 -66.24
C LYS A 2 -7.26 -1.55 -65.44
N ARG A 3 -7.21 -0.21 -65.57
CA ARG A 3 -6.29 0.64 -64.78
C ARG A 3 -6.64 0.49 -63.30
N MET A 4 -5.80 -0.21 -62.54
CA MET A 4 -5.89 -0.26 -61.07
C MET A 4 -5.83 1.17 -60.52
N ASN A 5 -6.79 1.54 -59.68
CA ASN A 5 -6.87 2.86 -59.07
C ASN A 5 -5.82 2.96 -57.95
N LYS A 6 -4.59 3.35 -58.33
CA LYS A 6 -3.40 3.34 -57.47
C LYS A 6 -3.60 4.07 -56.13
N LYS A 7 -4.43 5.11 -56.09
CA LYS A 7 -4.73 5.86 -54.86
C LYS A 7 -5.49 5.04 -53.82
N GLY A 8 -6.45 4.23 -54.25
CA GLY A 8 -7.22 3.37 -53.35
C GLY A 8 -6.36 2.25 -52.76
N GLN A 9 -5.47 1.68 -53.56
CA GLN A 9 -4.52 0.67 -53.10
C GLN A 9 -3.58 1.22 -52.01
N ILE A 10 -3.04 2.43 -52.19
CA ILE A 10 -2.15 3.07 -51.20
C ILE A 10 -2.86 3.29 -49.85
N TRP A 11 -4.14 3.69 -49.87
CA TRP A 11 -4.93 3.83 -48.65
C TRP A 11 -5.15 2.49 -47.95
N VAL A 12 -5.45 1.44 -48.71
CA VAL A 12 -5.61 0.09 -48.16
C VAL A 12 -4.31 -0.42 -47.55
N GLU A 13 -3.17 -0.24 -48.21
CA GLU A 13 -1.85 -0.62 -47.68
C GLU A 13 -1.55 0.11 -46.38
N THR A 14 -1.81 1.42 -46.32
CA THR A 14 -1.59 2.22 -45.11
C THR A 14 -2.45 1.72 -43.95
N VAL A 15 -3.74 1.48 -44.18
CA VAL A 15 -4.66 0.95 -43.15
C VAL A 15 -4.20 -0.43 -42.67
N ILE A 16 -3.82 -1.33 -43.59
CA ILE A 16 -3.35 -2.67 -43.23
C ILE A 16 -2.08 -2.59 -42.39
N TYR A 17 -1.10 -1.76 -42.76
CA TYR A 17 0.12 -1.60 -41.97
C TYR A 17 -0.14 -1.00 -40.59
N THR A 18 -1.05 -0.03 -40.47
CA THR A 18 -1.46 0.50 -39.17
C THR A 18 -2.16 -0.56 -38.32
N LEU A 19 -3.04 -1.37 -38.91
CA LEU A 19 -3.74 -2.45 -38.19
C LEU A 19 -2.76 -3.54 -37.73
N ILE A 20 -1.80 -3.92 -38.57
CA ILE A 20 -0.74 -4.87 -38.17
C ILE A 20 0.06 -4.28 -37.01
N GLY A 21 0.44 -2.99 -37.09
CA GLY A 21 1.14 -2.31 -36.00
C GLY A 21 0.35 -2.33 -34.69
N LEU A 22 -0.94 -1.98 -34.72
CA LEU A 22 -1.81 -2.03 -33.55
C LEU A 22 -1.99 -3.46 -33.01
N ALA A 23 -2.11 -4.46 -33.89
CA ALA A 23 -2.21 -5.86 -33.50
C ALA A 23 -0.94 -6.35 -32.79
N VAL A 24 0.24 -5.99 -33.31
CA VAL A 24 1.52 -6.33 -32.67
C VAL A 24 1.65 -5.66 -31.31
N ILE A 25 1.32 -4.37 -31.18
CA ILE A 25 1.35 -3.65 -29.89
C ILE A 25 0.39 -4.31 -28.89
N GLY A 26 -0.83 -4.65 -29.33
CA GLY A 26 -1.81 -5.33 -28.48
C GLY A 26 -1.31 -6.68 -27.96
N LEU A 27 -0.68 -7.48 -28.81
CA LEU A 27 -0.09 -8.77 -28.42
C LEU A 27 1.05 -8.58 -27.40
N VAL A 28 1.94 -7.61 -27.63
CA VAL A 28 3.04 -7.32 -26.71
C VAL A 28 2.49 -6.88 -25.35
N LEU A 29 1.51 -5.98 -25.32
CA LEU A 29 0.89 -5.52 -24.08
C LEU A 29 0.18 -6.66 -23.35
N ALA A 30 -0.51 -7.56 -24.04
CA ALA A 30 -1.17 -8.70 -23.39
C ALA A 30 -0.18 -9.60 -22.64
N VAL A 31 1.04 -9.75 -23.16
CA VAL A 31 2.12 -10.52 -22.51
C VAL A 31 2.84 -9.71 -21.43
N ALA A 32 3.05 -8.42 -21.66
CA ALA A 32 3.81 -7.55 -20.75
C ALA A 32 2.99 -7.06 -19.54
N LEU A 33 1.68 -6.84 -19.70
CA LEU A 33 0.82 -6.23 -18.70
C LEU A 33 0.79 -6.99 -17.36
N PRO A 34 0.71 -8.34 -17.32
CA PRO A 34 0.77 -9.08 -16.05
C PRO A 34 2.06 -8.79 -15.28
N LYS A 35 3.22 -8.77 -15.97
CA LYS A 35 4.51 -8.48 -15.33
C LYS A 35 4.66 -7.03 -14.90
N ILE A 36 4.08 -6.10 -15.66
CA ILE A 36 4.02 -4.69 -15.25
C ILE A 36 3.18 -4.54 -13.98
N ASN A 37 2.04 -5.24 -13.88
CA ASN A 37 1.19 -5.19 -12.70
C ASN A 37 1.87 -5.81 -11.48
N GLU A 38 2.53 -6.96 -11.63
CA GLU A 38 3.34 -7.56 -10.55
C GLU A 38 4.40 -6.57 -10.02
N LYS A 39 5.13 -5.90 -10.92
CA LYS A 39 6.15 -4.92 -10.54
C LYS A 39 5.59 -3.65 -9.89
N LYS A 40 4.43 -3.19 -10.34
CA LYS A 40 3.74 -2.06 -9.68
C LYS A 40 3.30 -2.42 -8.28
N ASP A 41 2.80 -3.64 -8.09
CA ASP A 41 2.33 -4.12 -6.80
C ASP A 41 3.49 -4.33 -5.81
N GLU A 42 4.62 -4.87 -6.28
CA GLU A 42 5.87 -4.95 -5.50
C GLU A 42 6.31 -3.58 -4.97
N VAL A 43 6.39 -2.57 -5.85
CA VAL A 43 6.76 -1.20 -5.46
C VAL A 43 5.76 -0.59 -4.47
N ALA A 44 4.47 -0.83 -4.65
CA ALA A 44 3.45 -0.32 -3.73
C ALA A 44 3.58 -0.95 -2.33
N ILE A 45 3.94 -2.23 -2.24
CA ILE A 45 4.19 -2.91 -0.97
C ILE A 45 5.45 -2.36 -0.31
N ASP A 46 6.54 -2.20 -1.06
CA ASP A 46 7.79 -1.65 -0.52
C ASP A 46 7.60 -0.22 0.02
N GLN A 47 6.82 0.60 -0.68
CA GLN A 47 6.43 1.93 -0.19
C GLN A 47 5.62 1.87 1.10
N ALA A 48 4.69 0.91 1.22
CA ALA A 48 3.92 0.72 2.44
C ALA A 48 4.81 0.23 3.60
N VAL A 49 5.79 -0.64 3.34
CA VAL A 49 6.79 -1.07 4.32
C VAL A 49 7.62 0.12 4.81
N GLU A 50 8.11 0.96 3.89
CA GLU A 50 8.89 2.16 4.22
C GLU A 50 8.05 3.17 5.01
N ALA A 51 6.81 3.45 4.59
CA ALA A 51 5.89 4.36 5.27
C ALA A 51 5.55 3.89 6.70
N LEU A 52 5.25 2.60 6.87
CA LEU A 52 5.03 2.00 8.19
C LEU A 52 6.29 2.08 9.06
N GLY A 53 7.47 1.81 8.51
CA GLY A 53 8.74 1.96 9.20
C GLY A 53 8.97 3.40 9.69
N HIS A 54 8.63 4.40 8.87
CA HIS A 54 8.71 5.80 9.26
C HIS A 54 7.73 6.15 10.39
N ILE A 55 6.48 5.67 10.34
CA ILE A 55 5.51 5.86 11.43
C ILE A 55 6.04 5.23 12.72
N ASP A 56 6.53 4.00 12.63
CA ASP A 56 7.06 3.23 13.74
C ASP A 56 8.21 3.96 14.43
N ASP A 57 9.19 4.45 13.66
CA ASP A 57 10.29 5.26 14.20
C ASP A 57 9.79 6.54 14.89
N LYS A 58 8.75 7.19 14.36
CA LYS A 58 8.16 8.37 14.98
C LYS A 58 7.41 8.05 16.26
N ILE A 59 6.73 6.91 16.35
CA ILE A 59 6.11 6.41 17.59
C ILE A 59 7.20 6.21 18.67
N TYR A 60 8.31 5.55 18.33
CA TYR A 60 9.41 5.36 19.26
C TYR A 60 10.13 6.66 19.67
N GLU A 61 10.20 7.66 18.77
CA GLU A 61 10.70 8.99 19.12
C GLU A 61 9.82 9.71 20.15
N VAL A 62 8.49 9.68 19.97
CA VAL A 62 7.57 10.35 20.93
C VAL A 62 7.47 9.60 22.26
N GLN A 63 7.68 8.29 22.28
CA GLN A 63 7.68 7.49 23.50
C GLN A 63 8.70 7.97 24.54
N ARG A 64 9.81 8.61 24.12
CA ARG A 64 10.92 9.00 25.02
C ARG A 64 10.57 10.06 26.06
N ALA A 65 9.58 10.91 25.80
CA ALA A 65 9.15 11.94 26.75
C ALA A 65 7.64 12.21 26.65
N THR A 66 7.00 12.30 27.81
CA THR A 66 5.58 12.65 27.93
C THR A 66 5.30 14.02 27.32
N GLY A 67 4.21 14.16 26.57
CA GLY A 67 3.83 15.39 25.88
C GLY A 67 4.54 15.61 24.54
N ASN A 68 5.43 14.70 24.11
CA ASN A 68 5.99 14.76 22.78
C ASN A 68 4.90 14.50 21.73
N LYS A 69 4.86 15.38 20.74
CA LYS A 69 3.96 15.31 19.60
C LYS A 69 4.76 15.34 18.30
N ARG A 70 4.40 14.47 17.37
CA ARG A 70 4.94 14.46 16.00
C ARG A 70 3.80 14.40 15.01
N VAL A 71 3.97 15.08 13.88
CA VAL A 71 3.06 14.99 12.75
C VAL A 71 3.76 14.21 11.66
N VAL A 72 3.07 13.21 11.10
CA VAL A 72 3.54 12.41 9.97
C VAL A 72 2.50 12.43 8.88
N ASP A 73 2.96 12.54 7.65
CA ASP A 73 2.10 12.45 6.47
C ASP A 73 2.11 11.00 5.99
N LEU A 74 0.92 10.41 5.88
CA LEU A 74 0.72 9.04 5.39
C LEU A 74 -0.03 9.08 4.05
N ASP A 75 0.68 8.71 2.99
CA ASP A 75 0.10 8.55 1.66
C ASP A 75 -0.30 7.09 1.43
N ILE A 76 -1.60 6.84 1.24
CA ILE A 76 -2.14 5.49 1.04
C ILE A 76 -2.47 5.34 -0.45
N GLY A 77 -1.51 4.84 -1.22
CA GLY A 77 -1.69 4.62 -2.66
C GLY A 77 -2.49 3.36 -3.02
N LYS A 78 -2.52 2.35 -2.14
CA LYS A 78 -3.23 1.08 -2.37
C LYS A 78 -3.63 0.41 -1.05
N GLY A 79 -4.81 -0.21 -1.03
CA GLY A 79 -5.31 -0.95 0.12
C GLY A 79 -5.87 -0.02 1.20
N TYR A 80 -5.71 -0.40 2.45
CA TYR A 80 -6.13 0.40 3.60
C TYR A 80 -5.25 0.12 4.81
N VAL A 81 -5.20 1.09 5.73
CA VAL A 81 -4.53 0.97 7.01
C VAL A 81 -5.56 0.78 8.11
N LEU A 82 -5.34 -0.21 8.96
CA LEU A 82 -6.17 -0.56 10.10
C LEU A 82 -5.38 -0.30 11.38
N VAL A 83 -5.91 0.56 12.25
CA VAL A 83 -5.41 0.76 13.61
C VAL A 83 -6.31 -0.01 14.56
N ASP A 84 -5.77 -1.05 15.18
CA ASP A 84 -6.45 -1.87 16.17
C ASP A 84 -5.98 -1.48 17.57
N MET A 85 -6.89 -0.83 18.32
CA MET A 85 -6.64 -0.33 19.68
C MET A 85 -6.71 -1.44 20.72
N VAL A 86 -7.38 -2.56 20.41
CA VAL A 86 -7.53 -3.70 21.34
C VAL A 86 -6.26 -4.53 21.36
N ASN A 87 -5.69 -4.78 20.18
CA ASN A 87 -4.47 -5.57 20.05
C ASN A 87 -3.19 -4.71 20.02
N ASN A 88 -3.32 -3.38 20.10
CA ASN A 88 -2.20 -2.44 19.96
C ASN A 88 -1.40 -2.69 18.67
N THR A 89 -2.10 -2.82 17.55
CA THR A 89 -1.47 -3.11 16.25
C THR A 89 -1.89 -2.15 15.16
N ILE A 90 -0.93 -1.81 14.30
CA ILE A 90 -1.18 -1.08 13.05
C ILE A 90 -0.94 -2.06 11.92
N ALA A 91 -1.95 -2.32 11.11
CA ALA A 91 -1.88 -3.22 9.98
C ALA A 91 -2.16 -2.47 8.67
N TRP A 92 -1.40 -2.73 7.62
CA TRP A 92 -1.72 -2.27 6.27
C TRP A 92 -2.05 -3.48 5.42
N ILE A 93 -3.25 -3.48 4.85
CA ILE A 93 -3.78 -4.58 4.07
C ILE A 93 -3.96 -4.12 2.63
N LEU A 94 -3.36 -4.85 1.69
CA LEU A 94 -3.46 -4.55 0.26
C LEU A 94 -3.58 -5.82 -0.57
N ASP A 95 -4.29 -5.70 -1.68
CA ASP A 95 -4.41 -6.75 -2.69
C ASP A 95 -3.28 -6.63 -3.71
N SER A 96 -2.67 -7.75 -4.11
CA SER A 96 -1.48 -7.81 -4.96
C SER A 96 -1.57 -8.93 -5.99
N SER A 97 -1.15 -8.65 -7.22
CA SER A 97 -0.94 -9.66 -8.27
C SER A 97 0.37 -10.43 -8.06
N PHE A 98 1.22 -9.94 -7.16
CA PHE A 98 2.54 -10.47 -6.84
C PHE A 98 2.53 -11.16 -5.47
N GLU A 99 3.09 -12.36 -5.41
CA GLU A 99 3.38 -13.07 -4.17
C GLU A 99 4.62 -12.42 -3.54
N TYR A 100 4.38 -11.55 -2.55
CA TYR A 100 5.46 -10.74 -1.95
C TYR A 100 6.32 -11.52 -0.97
N SER A 101 5.68 -12.30 -0.10
CA SER A 101 6.34 -13.18 0.86
C SER A 101 5.87 -14.62 0.68
N GLU A 102 6.55 -15.56 1.34
CA GLU A 102 6.15 -16.96 1.29
C GLU A 102 4.69 -17.12 1.75
N LYS A 103 3.89 -17.84 0.94
CA LYS A 103 2.47 -18.07 1.19
C LYS A 103 2.19 -18.63 2.59
N ASP A 104 1.20 -18.02 3.25
CA ASP A 104 0.67 -18.40 4.56
C ASP A 104 1.74 -18.47 5.66
N MET A 105 2.88 -17.80 5.46
CA MET A 105 3.96 -17.68 6.41
C MET A 105 4.24 -16.22 6.76
N VAL A 106 4.49 -15.99 8.05
CA VAL A 106 4.86 -14.68 8.57
C VAL A 106 6.35 -14.49 8.36
N VAL A 107 6.71 -13.53 7.51
CA VAL A 107 8.11 -13.16 7.26
C VAL A 107 8.41 -11.87 8.04
N PRO A 108 9.31 -11.91 9.03
CA PRO A 108 9.68 -10.71 9.78
C PRO A 108 10.65 -9.84 8.95
N LEU A 109 10.26 -8.59 8.75
CA LEU A 109 11.08 -7.51 8.19
C LEU A 109 11.34 -6.47 9.28
N GLY A 110 12.37 -6.71 10.09
CA GLY A 110 12.67 -5.87 11.24
C GLY A 110 11.60 -6.01 12.34
N ARG A 111 10.87 -4.93 12.64
CA ARG A 111 9.71 -4.92 13.58
C ARG A 111 8.38 -5.18 12.87
N LEU A 112 8.37 -5.16 11.53
CA LEU A 112 7.20 -5.39 10.71
C LEU A 112 7.06 -6.89 10.41
N ASN A 113 5.86 -7.42 10.60
CA ASN A 113 5.52 -8.78 10.19
C ASN A 113 4.75 -8.72 8.88
N VAL A 114 5.24 -9.42 7.86
CA VAL A 114 4.57 -9.49 6.56
C VAL A 114 3.98 -10.87 6.37
N THR A 115 2.70 -10.90 6.02
CA THR A 115 1.95 -12.14 5.77
C THR A 115 1.28 -12.06 4.41
N THR A 116 1.61 -12.99 3.52
CA THR A 116 0.95 -13.12 2.23
C THR A 116 -0.03 -14.28 2.29
N THR A 117 -1.33 -13.99 2.24
CA THR A 117 -2.40 -15.00 2.26
C THR A 117 -2.83 -15.31 0.83
N ALA A 118 -3.13 -16.59 0.56
CA ALA A 118 -3.66 -16.99 -0.73
C ALA A 118 -5.01 -16.34 -1.06
N GLY A 119 -5.07 -15.70 -2.23
CA GLY A 119 -6.25 -15.07 -2.81
C GLY A 119 -6.10 -14.90 -4.32
N ASN A 120 -7.17 -14.53 -5.01
CA ASN A 120 -7.10 -14.08 -6.41
C ASN A 120 -7.76 -12.69 -6.52
N PRO A 121 -7.01 -11.58 -6.38
CA PRO A 121 -5.54 -11.46 -6.20
C PRO A 121 -5.03 -11.84 -4.79
N TRP A 122 -3.70 -11.96 -4.61
CA TRP A 122 -3.06 -12.23 -3.31
C TRP A 122 -3.37 -11.13 -2.32
N LYS A 123 -3.49 -11.48 -1.03
CA LYS A 123 -3.68 -10.51 0.04
C LYS A 123 -2.41 -10.39 0.86
N VAL A 124 -1.82 -9.21 0.89
CA VAL A 124 -0.61 -8.91 1.67
C VAL A 124 -1.01 -8.08 2.88
N GLU A 125 -0.63 -8.56 4.06
CA GLU A 125 -0.83 -7.88 5.33
C GLU A 125 0.53 -7.53 5.93
N LEU A 126 0.75 -6.24 6.15
CA LEU A 126 1.92 -5.69 6.84
C LEU A 126 1.48 -5.29 8.24
N LYS A 127 2.04 -5.88 9.30
CA LYS A 127 1.57 -5.70 10.68
C LYS A 127 2.68 -5.29 11.63
N LEU A 128 2.46 -4.17 12.33
CA LEU A 128 3.28 -3.70 13.45
C LEU A 128 2.53 -3.95 14.75
N GLY A 129 3.22 -4.56 15.72
CA GLY A 129 2.70 -4.79 17.07
C GLY A 129 3.48 -3.99 18.09
N TYR A 130 2.76 -3.38 19.03
CA TYR A 130 3.34 -2.51 20.05
C TYR A 130 3.08 -3.07 21.46
N ALA A 131 4.07 -2.92 22.33
CA ALA A 131 3.94 -3.26 23.75
C ALA A 131 3.36 -2.09 24.59
N MET A 132 2.93 -1.02 23.93
CA MET A 132 2.36 0.19 24.52
C MET A 132 0.92 0.34 24.06
N ASP A 133 0.12 1.10 24.81
CA ASP A 133 -1.30 1.22 24.52
C ASP A 133 -1.53 2.28 23.44
N ILE A 134 -2.19 1.86 22.36
CA ILE A 134 -2.50 2.71 21.21
C ILE A 134 -3.95 3.14 21.33
N LYS A 135 -4.16 4.46 21.40
CA LYS A 135 -5.48 5.09 21.35
C LYS A 135 -5.66 5.83 20.03
N TYR A 136 -6.90 5.93 19.58
CA TYR A 136 -7.24 6.74 18.41
C TYR A 136 -8.28 7.79 18.77
N LYS A 137 -7.92 9.08 18.66
CA LYS A 137 -8.75 10.22 19.07
C LYS A 137 -9.25 10.10 20.53
N GLY A 138 -8.45 9.49 21.40
CA GLY A 138 -8.78 9.21 22.79
C GLY A 138 -9.61 7.93 23.05
N ASP A 139 -10.08 7.24 22.01
CA ASP A 139 -10.74 5.94 22.15
C ASP A 139 -9.70 4.84 22.34
N ASP A 140 -10.00 3.85 23.18
CA ASP A 140 -9.16 2.70 23.51
C ASP A 140 -9.77 1.36 23.05
N PHE A 141 -10.89 1.41 22.33
CA PHE A 141 -11.60 0.22 21.86
C PHE A 141 -12.00 0.31 20.40
N GLY A 142 -11.88 -0.82 19.70
CA GLY A 142 -12.31 -0.98 18.31
C GLY A 142 -11.16 -0.88 17.30
N THR A 143 -11.56 -0.73 16.04
CA THR A 143 -10.64 -0.63 14.90
C THR A 143 -10.97 0.58 14.06
N HIS A 144 -9.98 1.37 13.69
CA HIS A 144 -10.12 2.47 12.76
C HIS A 144 -9.49 2.13 11.41
N GLN A 145 -10.25 2.24 10.33
CA GLN A 145 -9.80 1.97 8.97
C GLN A 145 -9.62 3.27 8.19
N LEU A 146 -8.50 3.37 7.49
CA LEU A 146 -8.11 4.48 6.63
C LEU A 146 -7.97 3.96 5.20
N ASP A 147 -8.86 4.41 4.33
CA ASP A 147 -8.87 4.00 2.93
C ASP A 147 -7.98 4.89 2.06
N VAL A 148 -7.72 4.45 0.82
CA VAL A 148 -7.03 5.24 -0.20
C VAL A 148 -7.63 6.64 -0.31
N ALA A 149 -6.76 7.65 -0.24
CA ALA A 149 -7.15 9.05 -0.41
C ALA A 149 -6.18 9.76 -1.37
N PRO A 150 -6.67 10.69 -2.21
CA PRO A 150 -5.81 11.49 -3.09
C PRO A 150 -4.96 12.52 -2.33
N THR A 151 -5.32 12.80 -1.08
CA THR A 151 -4.59 13.69 -0.18
C THR A 151 -3.99 12.88 0.96
N PRO A 152 -2.69 13.03 1.27
CA PRO A 152 -2.07 12.35 2.40
C PRO A 152 -2.79 12.65 3.72
N TYR A 153 -2.96 11.63 4.54
CA TYR A 153 -3.48 11.76 5.89
C TYR A 153 -2.42 12.37 6.80
N LYS A 154 -2.79 13.38 7.57
CA LYS A 154 -1.89 13.98 8.56
C LYS A 154 -2.13 13.34 9.92
N PHE A 155 -1.27 12.42 10.32
CA PHE A 155 -1.34 11.83 11.65
C PHE A 155 -0.55 12.64 12.64
N SER A 156 -1.23 13.04 13.70
CA SER A 156 -0.63 13.51 14.93
C SER A 156 -0.46 12.32 15.88
N ILE A 157 0.80 12.06 16.25
CA ILE A 157 1.18 11.03 17.22
C ILE A 157 1.62 11.75 18.49
N GLU A 158 0.90 11.52 19.60
CA GLU A 158 1.14 12.20 20.87
C GLU A 158 1.33 11.20 22.02
N ASN A 159 2.37 11.40 22.83
CA ASN A 159 2.57 10.63 24.05
C ASN A 159 1.79 11.26 25.21
N LYS A 160 0.70 10.60 25.66
CA LYS A 160 -0.14 11.05 26.77
C LYS A 160 0.44 10.75 28.16
N GLY A 161 1.57 10.04 28.23
CA GLY A 161 2.24 9.66 29.47
C GLY A 161 1.95 8.22 29.83
N LYS A 162 1.87 7.94 31.13
CA LYS A 162 1.63 6.58 31.63
C LYS A 162 0.25 6.46 32.24
N GLU A 163 -0.54 5.50 31.77
CA GLU A 163 -1.78 5.04 32.39
C GLU A 163 -1.59 3.55 32.73
N ASP A 164 -1.98 3.13 33.93
CA ASP A 164 -1.83 1.74 34.42
C ASP A 164 -0.43 1.10 34.25
N GLY A 165 0.62 1.94 34.23
CA GLY A 165 2.02 1.51 34.10
C GLY A 165 2.53 1.41 32.66
N ASN A 166 1.64 1.46 31.66
CA ASN A 166 1.96 1.45 30.25
C ASN A 166 2.03 2.86 29.67
N ILE A 167 2.83 3.05 28.62
CA ILE A 167 2.86 4.33 27.89
C ILE A 167 1.67 4.36 26.95
N VAL A 168 0.94 5.47 26.93
CA VAL A 168 -0.22 5.68 26.06
C VAL A 168 0.16 6.60 24.91
N ILE A 169 0.00 6.11 23.70
CA ILE A 169 0.17 6.88 22.46
C ILE A 169 -1.20 7.13 21.84
N ASP A 170 -1.55 8.39 21.67
CA ASP A 170 -2.79 8.82 21.04
C ASP A 170 -2.52 9.25 19.59
N LEU A 171 -3.23 8.62 18.66
CA LEU A 171 -3.20 8.88 17.23
C LEU A 171 -4.43 9.68 16.84
N SER A 172 -4.23 10.82 16.17
CA SER A 172 -5.35 11.65 15.70
C SER A 172 -5.07 12.24 14.33
N GLU A 173 -6.07 12.30 13.45
CA GLU A 173 -6.00 13.12 12.23
C GLU A 173 -5.93 14.61 12.57
N SER A 174 -5.03 15.35 11.92
CA SER A 174 -4.86 16.81 12.07
C SER A 174 -5.48 17.61 10.94
#